data_AF-A0A2E6ZWG3-F1
#
_entry.id   AF-A0A2E6ZWG3-F1
#
_cell.length_a   1.000
_cell.length_b   1.000
_cell.length_c   1.000
_cell.angle_alpha   90.00
_cell.angle_beta   90.00
_cell.angle_gamma   90.00
#
_symmetry.space_group_name_H-M   'P 1'
#
loop_
_entity.id
_entity.type
_entity.pdbx_description
1 polymer ?
#
loop_
_entity_poly.entity_id
_entity_poly.type
_entity_poly.pdbx_seq_one_letter_code
_entity_poly.pdbx_strand_id
1 'polypeptide(L)'
;MLDQLQPFMQGPGDEGEIKRGSRMIPSLRRYGNQLIGMPTPIGHALGGIAAGTLIGGAAETDGDRSRLVRWLALLAVLGMLPDADFLVGAHREASHSVGAVLLVVGGGVLVVPRQPRIWAATGAAYLTHVVLDWLGTDTVAPFGLMALWPIDTAFYMSSVELFHPVCRQYWLVGCWASLGRAVAVELAVIGPFAAVGLVRTGLRRRRSRDRSGDTRAPRSPRG
;
A
#
# COMPACT_ATOMS: atom_id res chain seq x y z
N MET A 1 -40.14 2.83 -41.90
CA MET A 1 -39.14 1.79 -42.17
C MET A 1 -37.93 2.50 -42.77
N LEU A 2 -36.89 2.70 -41.94
CA LEU A 2 -35.50 3.09 -42.25
C LEU A 2 -35.28 4.31 -43.17
N ASP A 3 -34.94 5.48 -42.60
CA ASP A 3 -33.98 6.46 -43.16
C ASP A 3 -33.81 7.71 -42.28
N GLN A 4 -33.14 7.56 -41.13
CA GLN A 4 -32.66 8.68 -40.32
C GLN A 4 -31.33 8.29 -39.64
N LEU A 5 -30.23 8.33 -40.39
CA LEU A 5 -28.87 8.38 -39.82
C LEU A 5 -28.00 9.37 -40.61
N GLN A 6 -27.74 10.51 -39.96
CA GLN A 6 -26.59 11.43 -40.10
C GLN A 6 -26.34 12.14 -41.45
N PRO A 7 -26.10 13.47 -41.43
CA PRO A 7 -24.78 13.95 -41.01
C PRO A 7 -24.79 15.26 -40.18
N PHE A 8 -24.03 15.28 -39.08
CA PHE A 8 -23.56 16.50 -38.45
C PHE A 8 -22.03 16.42 -38.39
N MET A 9 -21.41 16.80 -39.51
CA MET A 9 -20.00 17.11 -39.62
C MET A 9 -19.90 18.62 -39.84
N GLN A 10 -19.25 19.31 -38.90
CA GLN A 10 -18.33 20.45 -39.07
C GLN A 10 -18.47 21.50 -37.94
N GLY A 11 -17.36 21.66 -37.21
CA GLY A 11 -17.06 22.76 -36.30
C GLY A 11 -15.61 22.63 -35.81
N PRO A 12 -14.87 23.73 -35.64
CA PRO A 12 -13.61 23.95 -36.35
C PRO A 12 -12.34 23.67 -35.53
N GLY A 13 -11.22 23.71 -36.23
CA GLY A 13 -9.91 23.28 -35.76
C GLY A 13 -9.27 24.20 -34.72
N ASP A 14 -8.41 23.57 -33.93
CA ASP A 14 -7.28 24.23 -33.27
C ASP A 14 -6.07 23.33 -33.49
N GLU A 15 -5.25 23.72 -34.46
CA GLU A 15 -3.96 23.11 -34.78
C GLU A 15 -2.94 23.52 -33.73
N GLY A 16 -2.93 22.79 -32.62
CA GLY A 16 -1.80 22.77 -31.68
C GLY A 16 -0.63 22.00 -32.29
N GLU A 17 0.27 22.74 -32.92
CA GLU A 17 1.55 22.31 -33.50
C GLU A 17 2.42 21.51 -32.50
N ILE A 18 2.25 20.18 -32.44
CA ILE A 18 3.22 19.28 -31.80
C ILE A 18 4.40 19.11 -32.75
N LYS A 19 5.50 19.82 -32.47
CA LYS A 19 6.79 19.66 -33.14
C LYS A 19 7.26 18.20 -33.04
N ARG A 20 7.13 17.47 -34.16
CA ARG A 20 7.73 16.15 -34.39
C ARG A 20 9.25 16.26 -34.38
N GLY A 21 9.86 15.64 -33.38
CA GLY A 21 11.29 15.42 -33.35
C GLY A 21 11.64 14.23 -32.48
N SER A 22 11.43 13.01 -33.00
CA SER A 22 12.24 11.82 -32.70
C SER A 22 11.74 10.59 -33.46
N ARG A 23 12.67 9.90 -34.12
CA ARG A 23 12.44 8.65 -34.85
C ARG A 23 11.88 7.60 -33.88
N MET A 24 10.65 7.18 -34.14
CA MET A 24 9.93 6.19 -33.36
C MET A 24 10.44 4.80 -33.73
N ILE A 25 11.12 4.13 -32.80
CA ILE A 25 11.59 2.74 -32.96
C ILE A 25 10.34 1.82 -32.99
N PRO A 26 10.11 1.00 -34.03
CA PRO A 26 8.89 0.19 -34.18
C PRO A 26 8.71 -0.96 -33.17
N SER A 27 9.62 -1.16 -32.21
CA SER A 27 9.62 -2.32 -31.30
C SER A 27 8.71 -2.17 -30.06
N LEU A 28 8.19 -0.98 -29.77
CA LEU A 28 7.38 -0.74 -28.55
C LEU A 28 5.88 -0.99 -28.73
N ARG A 29 5.41 -1.32 -29.94
CA ARG A 29 3.97 -1.52 -30.22
C ARG A 29 3.42 -2.90 -29.81
N ARG A 30 4.26 -3.82 -29.31
CA ARG A 30 3.89 -5.23 -29.05
C ARG A 30 3.90 -5.64 -27.57
N TYR A 31 4.02 -4.68 -26.63
CA TYR A 31 3.90 -4.89 -25.18
C TYR A 31 2.76 -4.09 -24.53
N GLY A 32 1.86 -3.53 -25.35
CA GLY A 32 0.89 -2.52 -24.92
C GLY A 32 -0.39 -3.00 -24.25
N ASN A 33 -0.50 -4.25 -23.76
CA ASN A 33 -1.76 -4.72 -23.16
C ASN A 33 -1.58 -5.22 -21.73
N GLN A 34 -2.04 -4.40 -20.77
CA GLN A 34 -2.48 -4.75 -19.41
C GLN A 34 -1.40 -5.01 -18.35
N LEU A 35 -0.52 -4.04 -18.16
CA LEU A 35 0.15 -3.81 -16.88
C LEU A 35 -0.73 -2.82 -16.10
N ILE A 36 -1.29 -3.23 -14.96
CA ILE A 36 -1.96 -2.30 -14.03
C ILE A 36 -0.96 -2.11 -12.90
N GLY A 37 -0.45 -0.88 -12.83
CA GLY A 37 0.73 -0.56 -12.07
C GLY A 37 0.41 -0.09 -10.67
N MET A 38 0.70 -0.94 -9.71
CA MET A 38 0.84 -0.68 -8.27
C MET A 38 1.87 -1.70 -7.74
N PRO A 39 2.53 -1.44 -6.60
CA PRO A 39 3.32 -2.45 -5.90
C PRO A 39 2.54 -3.76 -5.74
N THR A 40 3.25 -4.86 -5.55
CA THR A 40 2.59 -6.13 -5.29
C THR A 40 1.87 -6.08 -3.94
N PRO A 41 0.82 -6.91 -3.74
CA PRO A 41 0.21 -7.08 -2.43
C PRO A 41 1.21 -7.45 -1.32
N ILE A 42 2.33 -8.10 -1.70
CA ILE A 42 3.42 -8.41 -0.76
C ILE A 42 4.12 -7.14 -0.31
N GLY A 43 4.45 -6.22 -1.22
CA GLY A 43 5.01 -4.91 -0.91
C GLY A 43 4.11 -4.10 0.02
N HIS A 44 2.80 -4.07 -0.25
CA HIS A 44 1.80 -3.40 0.58
C HIS A 44 1.66 -4.03 1.98
N ALA A 45 1.61 -5.36 2.07
CA ALA A 45 1.61 -6.06 3.35
C ALA A 45 2.87 -5.76 4.18
N LEU A 46 4.04 -5.77 3.52
CA LEU A 46 5.32 -5.44 4.16
C LEU A 46 5.38 -3.98 4.59
N GLY A 47 4.86 -3.05 3.79
CA GLY A 47 4.74 -1.64 4.13
C GLY A 47 3.89 -1.45 5.38
N GLY A 48 2.72 -2.09 5.42
CA GLY A 48 1.82 -2.10 6.57
C GLY A 48 2.50 -2.59 7.84
N ILE A 49 3.19 -3.74 7.77
CA ILE A 49 3.98 -4.28 8.88
C ILE A 49 5.09 -3.30 9.30
N ALA A 50 5.86 -2.77 8.34
CA ALA A 50 6.99 -1.90 8.61
C ALA A 50 6.54 -0.62 9.33
N ALA A 51 5.63 0.15 8.75
CA ALA A 51 5.17 1.39 9.35
C ALA A 51 4.41 1.15 10.66
N GLY A 52 3.49 0.17 10.69
CA GLY A 52 2.71 -0.11 11.88
C GLY A 52 3.57 -0.54 13.07
N THR A 53 4.60 -1.38 12.85
CA THR A 53 5.53 -1.78 13.93
C THR A 53 6.54 -0.70 14.30
N LEU A 54 6.96 0.16 13.37
CA LEU A 54 7.83 1.30 13.69
C LEU A 54 7.11 2.36 14.53
N ILE A 55 5.82 2.59 14.27
CA ILE A 55 5.00 3.58 14.98
C ILE A 55 4.41 3.02 16.29
N GLY A 56 3.70 1.90 16.22
CA GLY A 56 3.01 1.32 17.38
C GLY A 56 3.87 0.39 18.21
N GLY A 57 4.92 -0.19 17.63
CA GLY A 57 5.66 -1.29 18.23
C GLY A 57 4.77 -2.50 18.51
N ALA A 58 5.06 -3.18 19.62
CA ALA A 58 4.36 -4.38 20.07
C ALA A 58 3.11 -4.07 20.94
N ALA A 59 2.44 -2.93 20.69
CA ALA A 59 1.63 -2.14 21.63
C ALA A 59 0.79 -2.91 22.68
N GLU A 60 0.25 -4.10 22.38
CA GLU A 60 -0.61 -4.86 23.29
C GLU A 60 -0.25 -6.35 23.45
N THR A 61 0.97 -6.72 23.09
CA THR A 61 1.23 -8.13 22.81
C THR A 61 1.82 -8.94 23.97
N ASP A 62 2.02 -8.36 25.16
CA ASP A 62 2.38 -8.99 26.46
C ASP A 62 3.27 -10.24 26.42
N GLY A 63 4.20 -10.30 25.46
CA GLY A 63 5.02 -11.49 25.22
C GLY A 63 4.30 -12.67 24.55
N ASP A 64 2.98 -12.63 24.41
CA ASP A 64 2.18 -13.63 23.69
C ASP A 64 2.50 -13.61 22.19
N ARG A 65 2.98 -14.75 21.70
CA ARG A 65 3.32 -14.94 20.28
C ARG A 65 2.07 -14.93 19.40
N SER A 66 0.95 -15.47 19.88
CA SER A 66 -0.29 -15.52 19.10
C SER A 66 -0.85 -14.12 18.86
N ARG A 67 -0.84 -13.26 19.90
CA ARG A 67 -1.19 -11.83 19.78
C ARG A 67 -0.25 -11.08 18.84
N LEU A 68 1.05 -11.42 18.84
CA LEU A 68 2.00 -10.84 17.86
C LEU A 68 1.54 -11.13 16.45
N VAL A 69 1.30 -12.40 16.15
CA VAL A 69 0.99 -12.85 14.80
C VAL A 69 -0.31 -12.21 14.32
N ARG A 70 -1.34 -12.16 15.19
CA ARG A 70 -2.59 -11.45 14.89
C ARG A 70 -2.37 -9.96 14.64
N TRP A 71 -1.53 -9.31 15.44
CA TRP A 71 -1.19 -7.90 15.26
C TRP A 71 -0.47 -7.64 13.94
N LEU A 72 0.56 -8.43 13.61
CA LEU A 72 1.27 -8.31 12.34
C LEU A 72 0.37 -8.62 11.14
N ALA A 73 -0.51 -9.62 11.27
CA ALA A 73 -1.50 -9.95 10.25
C ALA A 73 -2.48 -8.79 10.04
N LEU A 74 -2.96 -8.15 11.11
CA LEU A 74 -3.81 -6.95 10.99
C LEU A 74 -3.11 -5.82 10.26
N LEU A 75 -1.85 -5.53 10.60
CA LEU A 75 -1.07 -4.48 9.93
C LEU A 75 -0.83 -4.79 8.45
N ALA A 76 -0.55 -6.05 8.11
CA ALA A 76 -0.42 -6.51 6.73
C ALA A 76 -1.74 -6.36 5.96
N VAL A 77 -2.85 -6.79 6.57
CA VAL A 77 -4.19 -6.66 5.97
C VAL A 77 -4.54 -5.20 5.74
N LEU A 78 -4.31 -4.31 6.71
CA LEU A 78 -4.55 -2.88 6.55
C LEU A 78 -3.67 -2.27 5.44
N GLY A 79 -2.43 -2.72 5.32
CA GLY A 79 -1.54 -2.31 4.24
C GLY A 79 -2.05 -2.74 2.85
N MET A 80 -2.77 -3.85 2.73
CA MET A 80 -3.37 -4.32 1.46
C MET A 80 -4.83 -3.93 1.28
N LEU A 81 -5.49 -3.37 2.31
CA LEU A 81 -6.93 -3.23 2.33
C LEU A 81 -7.49 -2.37 1.18
N PRO A 82 -6.84 -1.29 0.72
CA PRO A 82 -7.37 -0.51 -0.40
C PRO A 82 -7.57 -1.32 -1.68
N ASP A 83 -6.68 -2.28 -1.99
CA ASP A 83 -6.80 -3.18 -3.15
C ASP A 83 -8.08 -4.02 -3.16
N ALA A 84 -8.77 -4.18 -2.03
CA ALA A 84 -10.05 -4.89 -2.00
C ALA A 84 -11.11 -4.18 -2.87
N ASP A 85 -10.92 -2.90 -3.20
CA ASP A 85 -11.79 -2.14 -4.11
C ASP A 85 -11.80 -2.69 -5.55
N PHE A 86 -10.81 -3.50 -5.94
CA PHE A 86 -10.82 -4.23 -7.20
C PHE A 86 -12.05 -5.13 -7.34
N LEU A 87 -12.58 -5.65 -6.23
CA LEU A 87 -13.74 -6.52 -6.23
C LEU A 87 -15.04 -5.79 -6.60
N VAL A 88 -15.06 -4.46 -6.47
CA VAL A 88 -16.21 -3.61 -6.79
C VAL A 88 -15.94 -2.63 -7.94
N GLY A 89 -14.76 -2.71 -8.56
CA GLY A 89 -14.39 -1.92 -9.73
C GLY A 89 -14.07 -0.45 -9.46
N ALA A 90 -13.84 -0.04 -8.21
CA ALA A 90 -13.57 1.35 -7.80
C ALA A 90 -12.07 1.65 -7.61
N HIS A 91 -11.23 0.94 -8.36
CA HIS A 91 -9.79 0.89 -8.12
C HIS A 91 -9.10 2.26 -8.25
N ARG A 92 -8.23 2.61 -7.29
CA ARG A 92 -7.46 3.88 -7.19
C ARG A 92 -8.26 5.14 -6.84
N GLU A 93 -9.50 4.95 -6.39
CA GLU A 93 -10.36 6.05 -5.97
C GLU A 93 -10.23 6.31 -4.46
N ALA A 94 -11.35 6.43 -3.74
CA ALA A 94 -11.37 6.97 -2.38
C ALA A 94 -10.60 6.11 -1.37
N SER A 95 -10.51 4.80 -1.59
CA SER A 95 -9.70 3.83 -0.83
C SER A 95 -8.20 4.17 -0.84
N HIS A 96 -7.69 4.77 -1.92
CA HIS A 96 -6.28 5.09 -2.12
C HIS A 96 -5.98 6.55 -1.71
N SER A 97 -6.56 7.03 -0.61
CA SER A 97 -6.49 8.44 -0.24
C SER A 97 -6.13 8.68 1.22
N VAL A 98 -5.66 9.89 1.51
CA VAL A 98 -5.47 10.37 2.88
C VAL A 98 -6.80 10.41 3.63
N GLY A 99 -7.93 10.66 2.97
CA GLY A 99 -9.26 10.58 3.56
C GLY A 99 -9.58 9.19 4.09
N ALA A 100 -9.28 8.14 3.32
CA ALA A 100 -9.44 6.76 3.80
C ALA A 100 -8.52 6.44 4.99
N VAL A 101 -7.28 6.96 5.00
CA VAL A 101 -6.40 6.88 6.18
C VAL A 101 -7.06 7.50 7.40
N LEU A 102 -7.65 8.70 7.26
CA LEU A 102 -8.35 9.37 8.36
C LEU A 102 -9.57 8.57 8.85
N LEU A 103 -10.28 7.89 7.95
CA LEU A 103 -11.38 6.99 8.33
C LEU A 103 -10.88 5.79 9.14
N VAL A 104 -9.74 5.18 8.77
CA VAL A 104 -9.13 4.09 9.54
C VAL A 104 -8.69 4.56 10.92
N VAL A 105 -8.05 5.73 11.01
CA VAL A 105 -7.65 6.33 12.29
C VAL A 105 -8.89 6.64 13.15
N GLY A 106 -9.90 7.28 12.56
CA GLY A 106 -11.16 7.61 13.23
C GLY A 106 -11.91 6.37 13.72
N GLY A 107 -11.99 5.32 12.90
CA GLY A 107 -12.52 4.02 13.30
C GLY A 107 -11.75 3.42 14.47
N GLY A 108 -10.41 3.51 14.45
CA GLY A 108 -9.56 3.11 15.57
C GLY A 108 -9.89 3.86 16.87
N VAL A 109 -10.09 5.19 16.79
CA VAL A 109 -10.49 6.04 17.93
C VAL A 109 -11.81 5.57 18.55
N LEU A 110 -12.78 5.20 17.71
CA LEU A 110 -14.10 4.74 18.14
C LEU A 110 -14.07 3.32 18.73
N VAL A 111 -13.35 2.39 18.09
CA VAL A 111 -13.35 0.96 18.48
C VAL A 111 -12.45 0.69 19.69
N VAL A 112 -11.30 1.37 19.78
CA VAL A 112 -10.31 1.14 20.84
C VAL A 112 -9.97 2.47 21.52
N PRO A 113 -10.89 3.06 22.30
CA PRO A 113 -10.70 4.39 22.89
C PRO A 113 -9.47 4.41 23.81
N ARG A 114 -8.80 5.58 23.87
CA ARG A 114 -7.57 5.84 24.67
C ARG A 114 -6.34 5.04 24.27
N GLN A 115 -6.28 4.51 23.04
CA GLN A 115 -5.14 3.75 22.53
C GLN A 115 -4.45 4.45 21.35
N PRO A 116 -3.88 5.65 21.53
CA PRO A 116 -3.33 6.45 20.42
C PRO A 116 -2.22 5.74 19.63
N ARG A 117 -1.49 4.83 20.28
CA ARG A 117 -0.47 4.01 19.60
C ARG A 117 -1.07 3.03 18.60
N ILE A 118 -2.23 2.45 18.90
CA ILE A 118 -2.92 1.56 17.97
C ILE A 118 -3.43 2.36 16.78
N TRP A 119 -4.11 3.48 17.02
CA TRP A 119 -4.67 4.32 15.95
C TRP A 119 -3.57 4.84 15.01
N ALA A 120 -2.46 5.29 15.59
CA ALA A 120 -1.31 5.74 14.82
C ALA A 120 -0.68 4.58 14.02
N ALA A 121 -0.59 3.38 14.59
CA ALA A 121 -0.02 2.22 13.90
C ALA A 121 -0.92 1.72 12.76
N THR A 122 -2.24 1.63 12.97
CA THR A 122 -3.18 1.22 11.93
C THR A 122 -3.30 2.26 10.83
N GLY A 123 -3.33 3.54 11.20
CA GLY A 123 -3.28 4.66 10.25
C GLY A 123 -1.99 4.67 9.43
N ALA A 124 -0.83 4.50 10.09
CA ALA A 124 0.45 4.42 9.40
C ALA A 124 0.53 3.21 8.48
N ALA A 125 0.00 2.05 8.89
CA ALA A 125 -0.05 0.86 8.04
C ALA A 125 -0.88 1.09 6.79
N TYR A 126 -2.08 1.66 6.92
CA TYR A 126 -2.93 1.99 5.77
C TYR A 126 -2.29 3.07 4.87
N LEU A 127 -1.69 4.11 5.47
CA LEU A 127 -1.03 5.19 4.73
C LEU A 127 0.11 4.69 3.85
N THR A 128 0.82 3.62 4.27
CA THR A 128 1.85 3.06 3.40
C THR A 128 1.32 2.56 2.08
N HIS A 129 0.07 2.11 2.00
CA HIS A 129 -0.53 1.73 0.71
C HIS A 129 -0.51 2.92 -0.26
N VAL A 130 -1.14 4.02 0.15
CA VAL A 130 -1.23 5.29 -0.62
C VAL A 130 0.15 5.78 -1.05
N VAL A 131 1.13 5.76 -0.14
CA VAL A 131 2.49 6.22 -0.45
C VAL A 131 3.20 5.29 -1.44
N LEU A 132 3.05 3.97 -1.29
CA LEU A 132 3.71 3.01 -2.17
C LEU A 132 3.09 3.04 -3.58
N ASP A 133 1.77 3.22 -3.70
CA ASP A 133 1.12 3.41 -5.00
C ASP A 133 1.53 4.73 -5.65
N TRP A 134 1.67 5.79 -4.87
CA TRP A 134 2.09 7.08 -5.40
C TRP A 134 3.51 7.01 -6.00
N LEU A 135 4.37 6.14 -5.44
CA LEU A 135 5.71 5.81 -5.92
C LEU A 135 5.74 4.68 -6.96
N GLY A 136 4.58 4.11 -7.31
CA GLY A 136 4.45 3.08 -8.32
C GLY A 136 4.34 3.66 -9.73
N THR A 137 4.91 2.96 -10.71
CA THR A 137 4.65 3.29 -12.12
C THR A 137 3.20 2.97 -12.47
N ASP A 138 2.44 3.92 -12.98
CA ASP A 138 1.11 3.69 -13.54
C ASP A 138 1.11 3.76 -15.07
N THR A 139 0.52 2.76 -15.72
CA THR A 139 0.49 2.63 -17.18
C THR A 139 -0.91 2.63 -17.77
N VAL A 140 -1.98 2.83 -16.96
CA VAL A 140 -3.37 2.80 -17.43
C VAL A 140 -4.11 4.03 -16.92
N ALA A 141 -4.85 4.70 -17.81
CA ALA A 141 -5.65 5.87 -17.45
C ALA A 141 -6.88 5.50 -16.59
N PRO A 142 -7.31 6.36 -15.64
CA PRO A 142 -6.66 7.61 -15.23
C PRO A 142 -5.32 7.33 -14.52
N PHE A 143 -4.28 8.11 -14.86
CA PHE A 143 -2.94 7.89 -14.34
C PHE A 143 -2.80 8.42 -12.91
N GLY A 144 -2.29 7.58 -12.01
CA GLY A 144 -2.07 7.91 -10.61
C GLY A 144 -3.20 7.45 -9.70
N LEU A 145 -3.39 8.14 -8.58
CA LEU A 145 -4.40 7.82 -7.56
C LEU A 145 -5.02 9.06 -6.93
N MET A 146 -6.23 8.93 -6.37
CA MET A 146 -6.98 10.02 -5.75
C MET A 146 -6.45 10.37 -4.34
N ALA A 147 -5.16 10.73 -4.25
CA ALA A 147 -4.41 10.82 -2.99
C ALA A 147 -5.01 11.78 -1.96
N LEU A 148 -5.62 12.87 -2.42
CA LEU A 148 -6.09 13.98 -1.58
C LEU A 148 -7.60 13.97 -1.30
N TRP A 149 -8.32 12.91 -1.67
CA TRP A 149 -9.73 12.78 -1.27
C TRP A 149 -9.85 12.83 0.26
N PRO A 150 -10.87 13.51 0.84
CA PRO A 150 -12.06 14.09 0.20
C PRO A 150 -11.90 15.56 -0.22
N ILE A 151 -10.70 16.13 -0.14
CA ILE A 151 -10.48 17.56 -0.45
C ILE A 151 -10.50 17.76 -1.97
N ASP A 152 -9.90 16.83 -2.70
CA ASP A 152 -9.81 16.87 -4.15
C ASP A 152 -10.01 15.47 -4.75
N THR A 153 -10.60 15.42 -5.94
CA THR A 153 -10.85 14.21 -6.70
C THR A 153 -9.91 14.01 -7.89
N ALA A 154 -8.91 14.88 -8.05
CA ALA A 154 -7.86 14.70 -9.06
C ALA A 154 -6.96 13.48 -8.77
N PHE A 155 -6.39 12.93 -9.83
CA PHE A 155 -5.42 11.84 -9.76
C PHE A 155 -3.99 12.40 -9.70
N TYR A 156 -3.23 11.91 -8.73
CA TYR A 156 -1.87 12.33 -8.43
C TYR A 156 -0.89 11.20 -8.70
N MET A 157 0.25 11.53 -9.29
CA MET A 157 1.33 10.61 -9.60
C MET A 157 2.66 11.25 -9.22
N SER A 158 3.59 10.46 -8.69
CA SER A 158 4.92 10.98 -8.38
C SER A 158 5.80 11.02 -9.63
N SER A 159 6.83 11.86 -9.61
CA SER A 159 7.91 11.82 -10.61
C SER A 159 8.96 10.73 -10.32
N VAL A 160 8.80 9.99 -9.22
CA VAL A 160 9.75 8.99 -8.74
C VAL A 160 9.08 7.62 -8.77
N GLU A 161 9.39 6.86 -9.81
CA GLU A 161 8.83 5.52 -10.03
C GLU A 161 9.74 4.45 -9.42
N LEU A 162 9.52 4.12 -8.14
CA LEU A 162 10.32 3.15 -7.41
C LEU A 162 9.81 1.71 -7.59
N PHE A 163 8.48 1.54 -7.68
CA PHE A 163 7.85 0.21 -7.73
C PHE A 163 7.37 -0.15 -9.11
N HIS A 164 7.68 -1.37 -9.54
CA HIS A 164 7.36 -1.88 -10.86
C HIS A 164 5.89 -2.32 -10.97
N PRO A 165 5.29 -2.19 -12.16
CA PRO A 165 3.90 -2.56 -12.35
C PRO A 165 3.71 -4.09 -12.31
N VAL A 166 2.56 -4.52 -11.78
CA VAL A 166 2.19 -5.93 -11.72
C VAL A 166 1.54 -6.35 -13.04
N CYS A 167 2.08 -7.40 -13.63
CA CYS A 167 1.55 -7.99 -14.84
C CYS A 167 0.34 -8.90 -14.56
N ARG A 168 -0.70 -8.82 -15.38
CA ARG A 168 -1.93 -9.64 -15.26
C ARG A 168 -1.95 -10.89 -16.14
N GLN A 169 -1.00 -11.01 -17.06
CA GLN A 169 -0.92 -12.11 -18.01
C GLN A 169 -0.18 -13.31 -17.40
N TYR A 170 -0.73 -13.86 -16.32
CA TYR A 170 -0.10 -14.92 -15.52
C TYR A 170 0.24 -16.20 -16.30
N TRP A 171 -0.33 -16.38 -17.50
CA TRP A 171 0.01 -17.49 -18.39
C TRP A 171 1.32 -17.28 -19.17
N LEU A 172 1.97 -16.10 -19.08
CA LEU A 172 3.24 -15.80 -19.76
C LEU A 172 4.42 -15.90 -18.79
N VAL A 173 5.50 -16.59 -19.19
CA VAL A 173 6.75 -16.69 -18.41
C VAL A 173 7.37 -15.32 -18.14
N GLY A 174 7.31 -14.40 -19.12
CA GLY A 174 7.80 -13.04 -18.95
C GLY A 174 7.07 -12.27 -17.84
N CYS A 175 5.79 -12.57 -17.61
CA CYS A 175 4.99 -11.99 -16.53
C CYS A 175 5.55 -12.38 -15.16
N TRP A 176 5.85 -13.67 -14.97
CA TRP A 176 6.45 -14.19 -13.74
C TRP A 176 7.85 -13.62 -13.47
N ALA A 177 8.66 -13.46 -14.52
CA ALA A 177 9.96 -12.81 -14.38
C ALA A 177 9.85 -11.34 -13.94
N SER A 178 8.85 -10.62 -14.48
CA SER A 178 8.55 -9.23 -14.06
C SER A 178 8.05 -9.16 -12.61
N LEU A 179 7.13 -10.05 -12.24
CA LEU A 179 6.63 -10.15 -10.86
C LEU A 179 7.76 -10.46 -9.87
N GLY A 180 8.62 -11.42 -10.20
CA GLY A 180 9.78 -11.75 -9.37
C GLY A 180 10.73 -10.57 -9.17
N ARG A 181 10.94 -9.75 -10.22
CA ARG A 181 11.72 -8.51 -10.11
C ARG A 181 11.03 -7.48 -9.22
N ALA A 182 9.73 -7.27 -9.38
CA ALA A 182 8.96 -6.35 -8.54
C ALA A 182 9.06 -6.73 -7.05
N VAL A 183 8.80 -8.00 -6.73
CA VAL A 183 8.93 -8.53 -5.36
C VAL A 183 10.36 -8.37 -4.83
N ALA A 184 11.38 -8.62 -5.65
CA ALA A 184 12.77 -8.45 -5.23
C ALA A 184 13.09 -6.99 -4.86
N VAL A 185 12.63 -6.02 -5.66
CA VAL A 185 12.80 -4.58 -5.38
C VAL A 185 12.06 -4.20 -4.10
N GLU A 186 10.80 -4.64 -3.94
CA GLU A 186 10.00 -4.38 -2.74
C GLU A 186 10.66 -4.94 -1.47
N LEU A 187 11.18 -6.17 -1.54
CA LEU A 187 11.91 -6.78 -0.42
C LEU A 187 13.21 -6.02 -0.12
N ALA A 188 13.93 -5.57 -1.14
CA ALA A 188 15.17 -4.81 -0.95
C ALA A 188 14.92 -3.43 -0.33
N VAL A 189 13.85 -2.74 -0.75
CA VAL A 189 13.50 -1.40 -0.29
C VAL A 189 12.77 -1.43 1.06
N ILE A 190 11.71 -2.22 1.19
CA ILE A 190 10.79 -2.21 2.34
C ILE A 190 11.25 -3.22 3.41
N GLY A 191 11.83 -4.35 3.00
CA GLY A 191 12.25 -5.43 3.90
C GLY A 191 13.14 -4.99 5.06
N PRO A 192 14.16 -4.13 4.87
CA PRO A 192 14.98 -3.62 5.97
C PRO A 192 14.14 -2.88 7.04
N PHE A 193 13.16 -2.09 6.64
CA PHE A 193 12.29 -1.36 7.57
C PHE A 193 11.37 -2.31 8.34
N ALA A 194 10.80 -3.31 7.67
CA ALA A 194 10.01 -4.36 8.31
C ALA A 194 10.87 -5.14 9.33
N ALA A 195 12.09 -5.53 8.96
CA ALA A 195 13.01 -6.22 9.85
C ALA A 195 13.36 -5.39 11.09
N VAL A 196 13.66 -4.09 10.93
CA VAL A 196 13.93 -3.18 12.05
C VAL A 196 12.73 -3.07 12.99
N GLY A 197 11.53 -2.93 12.44
CA GLY A 197 10.28 -2.89 13.23
C GLY A 197 10.07 -4.16 14.05
N LEU A 198 10.28 -5.33 13.43
CA LEU A 198 10.18 -6.64 14.08
C LEU A 198 11.25 -6.85 15.17
N VAL A 199 12.51 -6.50 14.90
CA VAL A 199 13.60 -6.62 15.87
C VAL A 199 13.35 -5.71 17.07
N ARG A 200 12.95 -4.46 16.86
CA ARG A 200 12.58 -3.53 17.95
C ARG A 200 11.44 -4.07 18.81
N THR A 201 10.43 -4.65 18.16
CA THR A 201 9.29 -5.31 18.82
C THR A 201 9.76 -6.51 19.65
N GLY A 202 10.66 -7.34 19.12
CA GLY A 202 11.22 -8.50 19.82
C GLY A 202 12.11 -8.14 21.01
N LEU A 203 12.97 -7.14 20.87
CA LEU A 203 13.85 -6.65 21.95
C LEU A 203 13.05 -6.10 23.13
N ARG A 204 11.97 -5.36 22.86
CA ARG A 204 11.07 -4.85 23.91
C ARG A 204 10.41 -5.98 24.70
N ARG A 205 9.98 -7.06 24.03
CA ARG A 205 9.39 -8.23 24.69
C ARG A 205 10.35 -8.92 25.65
N ARG A 206 11.61 -9.09 25.26
CA ARG A 206 12.63 -9.71 26.11
C ARG A 206 12.78 -8.94 27.42
N ARG A 207 12.92 -7.61 27.33
CA ARG A 207 13.02 -6.73 28.51
C ARG A 207 11.80 -6.81 29.43
N SER A 208 10.59 -6.86 28.89
CA SER A 208 9.38 -7.00 29.72
C SER A 208 9.33 -8.33 30.47
N ARG A 209 9.74 -9.43 29.81
CA ARG A 209 9.76 -10.76 30.41
C ARG A 209 10.75 -10.87 31.57
N ASP A 210 11.96 -10.31 31.41
CA ASP A 210 12.98 -10.31 32.46
C ASP A 210 12.49 -9.52 33.69
N ARG A 211 11.83 -8.38 33.47
CA ARG A 211 11.30 -7.52 34.56
C ARG A 211 10.18 -8.19 35.36
N SER A 212 9.33 -8.98 34.72
CA SER A 212 8.27 -9.75 35.39
C SER A 212 8.79 -10.99 36.13
N GLY A 213 9.95 -11.53 35.73
CA GLY A 213 10.60 -12.64 36.42
C GLY A 213 11.20 -12.24 37.75
N ASP A 214 11.77 -11.04 37.83
CA ASP A 214 12.45 -10.51 39.01
C ASP A 214 11.50 -10.19 40.18
N THR A 215 10.23 -9.88 39.89
CA THR A 215 9.22 -9.59 40.93
C THR A 215 8.69 -10.85 41.65
N ARG A 216 9.09 -12.05 41.24
CA ARG A 216 8.72 -13.34 41.87
C ARG A 216 9.78 -13.89 42.83
N ALA A 217 10.67 -13.06 43.36
CA ALA A 217 11.50 -13.47 44.50
C ALA A 217 10.59 -13.84 45.70
N PRO A 218 10.78 -15.00 46.36
CA PRO A 218 9.88 -15.48 47.39
C PRO A 218 9.92 -14.57 48.62
N ARG A 219 8.74 -14.10 49.05
CA ARG A 219 8.57 -13.56 50.41
C ARG A 219 8.91 -14.70 51.37
N SER A 220 10.02 -14.57 52.10
CA SER A 220 10.37 -15.51 53.17
C SER A 220 9.21 -15.54 54.18
N PRO A 221 8.77 -16.73 54.65
CA PRO A 221 7.86 -16.79 55.78
C PRO A 221 8.61 -16.22 57.00
N ARG A 222 8.09 -15.13 57.56
CA ARG A 222 8.51 -14.71 58.90
C ARG A 222 7.89 -15.71 59.87
N GLY A 223 8.75 -16.47 60.55
CA GLY A 223 8.41 -17.14 61.79
C GLY A 223 8.27 -16.16 62.94
#